data_AF-K9SK95-F1
#
_entry.id   AF-K9SK95-F1
#
_cell.length_a   1.000
_cell.length_b   1.000
_cell.length_c   1.000
_cell.angle_alpha   90.00
_cell.angle_beta   90.00
_cell.angle_gamma   90.00
#
_symmetry.space_group_name_H-M   'P 1'
#
loop_
_entity.id
_entity.type
_entity.pdbx_description
1 polymer ?
#
loop_
_entity_poly.entity_id
_entity_poly.type
_entity_poly.pdbx_seq_one_letter_code
_entity_poly.pdbx_strand_id
1 'polypeptide(L)'
;MPELTLEWTDINQRQCHRIGDQRVRIGRDPARCDLIIQHPTVSALQAEIFFNADRGQFYVRDLRGEPNPPLVDGVRITGGEAALHPHSLIYLGQVAIKIAAIVVAANADYGLRCPNPRCGREVAYEYLELACPWCGTSLAAAASTILP
;
A
#
# COMPACT_ATOMS: atom_id res chain seq x y z
N MET A 1 -0.85 -10.54 -4.23
CA MET A 1 -1.83 -9.43 -4.24
C MET A 1 -1.59 -8.60 -2.99
N PRO A 2 -1.59 -7.26 -3.07
CA PRO A 2 -1.46 -6.43 -1.89
C PRO A 2 -2.69 -6.60 -1.00
N GLU A 3 -2.49 -6.65 0.31
CA GLU A 3 -3.53 -6.78 1.32
C GLU A 3 -3.20 -5.87 2.51
N LEU A 4 -4.20 -5.14 3.01
CA LEU A 4 -4.12 -4.30 4.19
C LEU A 4 -5.13 -4.80 5.22
N THR A 5 -4.67 -5.06 6.44
CA THR A 5 -5.54 -5.44 7.57
C THR A 5 -5.76 -4.26 8.49
N LEU A 6 -7.02 -3.87 8.64
CA LEU A 6 -7.52 -2.81 9.49
C LEU A 6 -8.14 -3.42 10.75
N GLU A 7 -7.89 -2.80 11.90
CA GLU A 7 -8.51 -3.19 13.16
C GLU A 7 -8.99 -1.96 13.93
N TRP A 8 -10.19 -2.06 14.51
CA TRP A 8 -10.73 -1.02 15.38
C TRP A 8 -11.67 -1.65 16.42
N THR A 9 -12.10 -0.86 17.39
CA THR A 9 -13.09 -1.29 18.38
C THR A 9 -14.42 -0.61 18.09
N ASP A 10 -15.48 -1.39 18.00
CA ASP A 10 -16.86 -0.92 17.86
C ASP A 10 -17.72 -1.56 18.96
N ILE A 11 -18.35 -0.76 19.82
CA ILE A 11 -19.19 -1.22 20.95
C ILE A 11 -18.52 -2.36 21.75
N ASN A 12 -17.26 -2.16 22.17
CA ASN A 12 -16.42 -3.15 22.86
C ASN A 12 -16.12 -4.46 22.08
N GLN A 13 -16.48 -4.54 20.82
CA GLN A 13 -16.09 -5.63 19.93
C GLN A 13 -14.93 -5.19 19.03
N ARG A 14 -13.88 -6.00 18.99
CA ARG A 14 -12.77 -5.77 18.06
C ARG A 14 -13.21 -6.20 16.67
N GLN A 15 -13.19 -5.27 15.75
CA GLN A 15 -13.42 -5.49 14.33
C GLN A 15 -12.08 -5.69 13.63
N CYS A 16 -12.08 -6.57 12.62
CA CYS A 16 -10.95 -6.82 11.75
C CYS A 16 -11.46 -6.89 10.32
N HIS A 17 -10.87 -6.11 9.42
CA HIS A 17 -11.27 -6.04 8.03
C HIS A 17 -10.04 -6.03 7.12
N ARG A 18 -10.11 -6.80 6.04
CA ARG A 18 -9.03 -6.91 5.07
C ARG A 18 -9.46 -6.29 3.75
N ILE A 19 -8.59 -5.47 3.18
CA ILE A 19 -8.81 -4.84 1.88
C ILE A 19 -7.64 -5.20 0.95
N GLY A 20 -7.93 -5.35 -0.34
CA GLY A 20 -6.96 -5.64 -1.38
C GLY A 20 -6.44 -4.37 -2.04
N ASP A 21 -6.19 -4.42 -3.35
CA ASP A 21 -5.79 -3.27 -4.17
C ASP A 21 -6.95 -2.32 -4.52
N GLN A 22 -8.20 -2.71 -4.23
CA GLN A 22 -9.34 -1.85 -4.49
C GLN A 22 -9.33 -0.57 -3.64
N ARG A 23 -9.96 0.48 -4.18
CA ARG A 23 -10.27 1.68 -3.39
C ARG A 23 -11.43 1.39 -2.46
N VAL A 24 -11.27 1.74 -1.19
CA VAL A 24 -12.26 1.51 -0.14
C VAL A 24 -12.62 2.84 0.49
N ARG A 25 -13.86 3.27 0.29
CA ARG A 25 -14.43 4.46 0.92
C ARG A 25 -14.91 4.12 2.32
N ILE A 26 -14.55 4.97 3.28
CA ILE A 26 -14.80 4.77 4.70
C ILE A 26 -15.62 5.93 5.26
N GLY A 27 -16.64 5.60 6.04
CA GLY A 27 -17.53 6.56 6.67
C GLY A 27 -18.70 5.89 7.35
N ARG A 28 -19.67 6.68 7.79
CA ARG A 28 -20.84 6.22 8.54
C ARG A 28 -22.03 5.85 7.64
N ASP A 29 -22.07 6.34 6.41
CA ASP A 29 -23.20 6.16 5.51
C ASP A 29 -23.02 4.92 4.61
N PRO A 30 -23.85 3.87 4.77
CA PRO A 30 -23.77 2.64 3.98
C PRO A 30 -24.08 2.85 2.49
N ALA A 31 -24.76 3.93 2.10
CA ALA A 31 -25.03 4.21 0.69
C ALA A 31 -23.81 4.80 -0.04
N ARG A 32 -22.77 5.23 0.70
CA ARG A 32 -21.62 5.97 0.16
C ARG A 32 -20.28 5.30 0.42
N CYS A 33 -20.22 4.37 1.37
CA CYS A 33 -18.99 3.78 1.87
C CYS A 33 -19.00 2.25 1.72
N ASP A 34 -17.83 1.72 1.41
CA ASP A 34 -17.58 0.29 1.31
C ASP A 34 -17.29 -0.30 2.70
N LEU A 35 -16.62 0.49 3.57
CA LEU A 35 -16.41 0.16 4.98
C LEU A 35 -17.21 1.13 5.87
N ILE A 36 -18.19 0.59 6.59
CA ILE A 36 -19.09 1.36 7.45
C ILE A 36 -18.56 1.38 8.88
N ILE A 37 -18.30 2.58 9.41
CA ILE A 37 -17.96 2.82 10.82
C ILE A 37 -19.12 3.56 11.47
N GLN A 38 -19.93 2.83 12.26
CA GLN A 38 -21.12 3.37 12.90
C GLN A 38 -20.79 4.16 14.17
N HIS A 39 -20.27 5.38 14.01
CA HIS A 39 -19.97 6.25 15.15
C HIS A 39 -20.40 7.71 14.90
N PRO A 40 -21.07 8.41 15.85
CA PRO A 40 -21.60 9.75 15.62
C PRO A 40 -20.59 10.80 15.19
N THR A 41 -19.32 10.65 15.60
CA THR A 41 -18.23 11.57 15.22
C THR A 41 -17.60 11.24 13.87
N VAL A 42 -17.99 10.12 13.24
CA VAL A 42 -17.59 9.75 11.89
C VAL A 42 -18.57 10.34 10.87
N SER A 43 -18.00 10.89 9.81
CA SER A 43 -18.71 11.56 8.71
C SER A 43 -19.42 10.54 7.83
N ALA A 44 -20.48 10.94 7.13
CA ALA A 44 -21.19 10.08 6.18
C ALA A 44 -20.22 9.42 5.16
N LEU A 45 -19.32 10.23 4.58
CA LEU A 45 -18.16 9.81 3.80
C LEU A 45 -16.97 10.62 4.33
N GLN A 46 -15.89 9.97 4.75
CA GLN A 46 -14.79 10.66 5.43
C GLN A 46 -13.44 10.46 4.75
N ALA A 47 -13.09 9.23 4.42
CA ALA A 47 -11.78 8.91 3.88
C ALA A 47 -11.90 7.85 2.78
N GLU A 48 -10.84 7.73 1.98
CA GLU A 48 -10.66 6.59 1.07
C GLU A 48 -9.27 6.02 1.27
N ILE A 49 -9.19 4.71 1.41
CA ILE A 49 -7.94 3.96 1.40
C ILE A 49 -7.79 3.33 0.02
N PHE A 50 -6.58 3.37 -0.53
CA PHE A 50 -6.29 2.78 -1.83
C PHE A 50 -4.84 2.33 -1.93
N PHE A 51 -4.57 1.37 -2.80
CA PHE A 51 -3.22 0.94 -3.14
C PHE A 51 -2.69 1.76 -4.33
N ASN A 52 -1.51 2.35 -4.20
CA ASN A 52 -0.79 2.98 -5.29
C ASN A 52 0.20 1.95 -5.87
N ALA A 53 -0.12 1.42 -7.06
CA ALA A 53 0.68 0.38 -7.71
C ALA A 53 2.08 0.87 -8.13
N ASP A 54 2.18 2.10 -8.63
CA ASP A 54 3.46 2.69 -9.05
C ASP A 54 4.44 2.85 -7.87
N ARG A 55 3.90 3.08 -6.67
CA ARG A 55 4.67 3.26 -5.43
C ARG A 55 4.68 2.01 -4.54
N GLY A 56 3.99 0.94 -4.93
CA GLY A 56 3.89 -0.30 -4.16
C GLY A 56 3.37 -0.13 -2.74
N GLN A 57 2.48 0.82 -2.45
CA GLN A 57 2.10 1.17 -1.08
C GLN A 57 0.65 1.64 -0.93
N PHE A 58 0.07 1.39 0.25
CA PHE A 58 -1.25 1.89 0.63
C PHE A 58 -1.22 3.34 1.10
N TYR A 59 -2.24 4.10 0.70
CA TYR A 59 -2.47 5.49 1.06
C TYR A 59 -3.87 5.67 1.61
N VAL A 60 -4.05 6.69 2.43
CA VAL A 60 -5.36 7.22 2.80
C VAL A 60 -5.45 8.68 2.41
N ARG A 61 -6.61 9.10 1.92
CA ARG A 61 -6.89 10.49 1.57
C ARG A 61 -8.18 10.98 2.20
N ASP A 62 -8.23 12.28 2.45
CA ASP A 62 -9.42 12.96 2.94
C ASP A 62 -10.43 13.17 1.80
N LEU A 63 -11.69 12.80 2.05
CA LEU A 63 -12.81 13.05 1.14
C LEU A 63 -13.81 14.07 1.70
N ARG A 64 -13.61 14.57 2.91
CA ARG A 64 -14.52 15.49 3.59
C ARG A 64 -13.98 16.92 3.66
N GLY A 65 -12.74 17.10 4.10
CA GLY A 65 -12.23 18.40 4.55
C GLY A 65 -12.63 18.77 5.99
N GLU A 66 -12.53 20.06 6.30
CA GLU A 66 -12.88 20.63 7.60
C GLU A 66 -14.38 20.45 7.95
N PRO A 67 -14.77 20.44 9.24
CA PRO A 67 -13.94 20.63 10.45
C PRO A 67 -13.29 19.35 10.99
N ASN A 68 -13.52 18.20 10.36
CA ASN A 68 -13.14 16.89 10.90
C ASN A 68 -12.49 16.01 9.81
N PRO A 69 -11.29 16.41 9.34
CA PRO A 69 -10.49 15.61 8.44
C PRO A 69 -9.95 14.37 9.16
N PRO A 70 -9.59 13.30 8.43
CA PRO A 70 -8.84 12.18 8.99
C PRO A 70 -7.51 12.64 9.63
N LEU A 71 -7.14 11.98 10.72
CA LEU A 71 -5.80 12.06 11.30
C LEU A 71 -5.04 10.76 10.99
N VAL A 72 -3.78 10.84 10.62
CA VAL A 72 -2.88 9.68 10.53
C VAL A 72 -1.65 9.95 11.38
N ASP A 73 -1.39 9.08 12.34
CA ASP A 73 -0.23 9.18 13.24
C ASP A 73 -0.09 10.57 13.90
N GLY A 74 -1.23 11.18 14.24
CA GLY A 74 -1.32 12.51 14.86
C GLY A 74 -1.39 13.68 13.88
N VAL A 75 -1.23 13.44 12.58
CA VAL A 75 -1.19 14.49 11.54
C VAL A 75 -2.53 14.57 10.80
N ARG A 76 -3.09 15.78 10.70
CA ARG A 76 -4.32 16.05 9.92
C ARG A 76 -4.03 15.94 8.43
N ILE A 77 -4.85 15.19 7.70
CA ILE A 77 -4.81 15.15 6.24
C ILE A 77 -5.82 16.14 5.70
N THR A 78 -5.34 17.25 5.13
CA THR A 78 -6.20 18.27 4.50
C THR A 78 -5.81 18.40 3.03
N GLY A 79 -6.69 17.94 2.13
CA GLY A 79 -6.48 18.07 0.67
C GLY A 79 -5.33 17.25 0.07
N GLY A 80 -4.85 16.22 0.77
CA GLY A 80 -3.74 15.37 0.34
C GLY A 80 -3.90 13.91 0.71
N GLU A 81 -2.79 13.19 0.67
CA GLU A 81 -2.70 11.74 0.90
C GLU A 81 -1.63 11.46 1.96
N ALA A 82 -1.87 10.48 2.83
CA ALA A 82 -0.86 9.99 3.77
C ALA A 82 -0.54 8.53 3.47
N ALA A 83 0.74 8.20 3.49
CA ALA A 83 1.21 6.83 3.37
C ALA A 83 0.82 6.04 4.63
N LEU A 84 0.37 4.81 4.44
CA LEU A 84 0.09 3.88 5.53
C LEU A 84 1.26 2.93 5.72
N HIS A 85 1.61 2.72 6.99
CA HIS A 85 2.64 1.78 7.41
C HIS A 85 2.05 0.77 8.39
N PRO A 86 2.68 -0.41 8.56
CA PRO A 86 2.32 -1.30 9.66
C PRO A 86 2.35 -0.52 10.99
N HIS A 87 1.30 -0.67 11.79
CA HIS A 87 1.07 0.03 13.06
C HIS A 87 0.65 1.50 12.97
N SER A 88 0.48 2.07 11.77
CA SER A 88 -0.14 3.40 11.64
C SER A 88 -1.52 3.44 12.30
N LEU A 89 -1.87 4.58 12.88
CA LEU A 89 -3.16 4.85 13.50
C LEU A 89 -3.91 5.94 12.71
N ILE A 90 -5.04 5.55 12.14
CA ILE A 90 -5.97 6.46 11.47
C ILE A 90 -7.08 6.82 12.44
N TYR A 91 -7.27 8.11 12.70
CA TYR A 91 -8.42 8.60 13.45
C TYR A 91 -9.49 9.15 12.52
N LEU A 92 -10.69 8.59 12.62
CA LEU A 92 -11.90 9.12 12.01
C LEU A 92 -12.81 9.64 13.13
N GLY A 93 -12.76 10.95 13.38
CA GLY A 93 -13.39 11.51 14.57
C GLY A 93 -12.77 10.92 15.85
N GLN A 94 -13.56 10.19 16.63
CA GLN A 94 -13.11 9.53 17.87
C GLN A 94 -12.76 8.04 17.69
N VAL A 95 -12.95 7.49 16.48
CA VAL A 95 -12.63 6.09 16.21
C VAL A 95 -11.18 5.98 15.75
N ALA A 96 -10.40 5.16 16.43
CA ALA A 96 -9.04 4.81 16.04
C ALA A 96 -9.04 3.49 15.26
N ILE A 97 -8.55 3.53 14.03
CA ILE A 97 -8.32 2.38 13.16
C ILE A 97 -6.82 2.13 13.08
N LYS A 98 -6.39 0.97 13.56
CA LYS A 98 -5.00 0.53 13.50
C LYS A 98 -4.75 -0.26 12.23
N ILE A 99 -3.63 0.03 11.57
CA ILE A 99 -3.08 -0.82 10.53
C ILE A 99 -2.36 -2.00 11.18
N ALA A 100 -3.01 -3.16 11.22
CA ALA A 100 -2.47 -4.34 11.89
C ALA A 100 -1.40 -5.04 11.03
N ALA A 101 -1.62 -5.11 9.72
CA ALA A 101 -0.67 -5.70 8.79
C ALA A 101 -0.79 -5.07 7.40
N ILE A 102 0.33 -4.99 6.70
CA ILE A 102 0.39 -4.69 5.27
C ILE A 102 1.18 -5.83 4.63
N VAL A 103 0.55 -6.55 3.71
CA VAL A 103 1.20 -7.56 2.88
C VAL A 103 1.21 -7.01 1.48
N VAL A 104 2.36 -6.52 1.03
CA VAL A 104 2.56 -6.19 -0.38
C VAL A 104 3.30 -7.36 -1.00
N ALA A 105 2.87 -7.81 -2.19
CA ALA A 105 3.76 -8.67 -2.96
C ALA A 105 5.01 -7.84 -3.24
N ALA A 106 6.17 -8.29 -2.75
CA ALA A 106 7.42 -7.74 -3.23
C ALA A 106 7.37 -7.90 -4.76
N ASN A 107 7.45 -6.81 -5.49
CA ASN A 107 7.85 -6.90 -6.89
C ASN A 107 9.27 -7.48 -6.80
N ALA A 108 9.38 -8.80 -6.97
CA ALA A 108 10.65 -9.43 -7.21
C ALA A 108 11.11 -8.82 -8.52
N ASP A 109 11.98 -7.83 -8.45
CA ASP A 109 12.54 -7.22 -9.64
C ASP A 109 13.38 -8.32 -10.27
N TYR A 110 12.89 -8.90 -11.35
CA TYR A 110 13.57 -10.01 -12.00
C TYR A 110 14.81 -9.44 -12.68
N GLY A 111 15.96 -10.03 -12.38
CA GLY A 111 17.23 -9.69 -13.01
C GLY A 111 17.73 -10.84 -13.85
N LEU A 112 18.85 -10.61 -14.52
CA LEU A 112 19.59 -11.62 -15.25
C LEU A 112 20.98 -11.74 -14.66
N ARG A 113 21.38 -12.96 -14.31
CA ARG A 113 22.77 -13.22 -13.91
C ARG A 113 23.61 -13.47 -15.15
N CYS A 114 24.62 -12.62 -15.37
CA CYS A 114 25.51 -12.73 -16.52
C CYS A 114 26.15 -14.13 -16.59
N PRO A 115 26.02 -14.85 -17.72
CA PRO A 115 26.49 -16.24 -17.84
C PRO A 115 28.02 -16.35 -17.90
N ASN A 116 28.73 -15.23 -18.07
CA ASN A 116 30.18 -15.20 -18.00
C ASN A 116 30.65 -15.46 -16.56
N PRO A 117 31.35 -16.57 -16.28
CA PRO A 117 31.76 -16.94 -14.93
C PRO A 117 32.72 -15.92 -14.29
N ARG A 118 33.43 -15.13 -15.11
CA ARG A 118 34.32 -14.06 -14.62
C ARG A 118 33.57 -12.78 -14.24
N CYS A 119 32.35 -12.60 -14.73
CA CYS A 119 31.52 -11.44 -14.42
C CYS A 119 30.53 -11.78 -13.31
N GLY A 120 29.62 -12.73 -13.56
CA GLY A 120 28.64 -13.20 -12.58
C GLY A 120 27.66 -12.16 -12.00
N ARG A 121 27.73 -10.90 -12.47
CA ARG A 121 26.90 -9.77 -12.02
C ARG A 121 25.45 -9.93 -12.46
N GLU A 122 24.57 -9.31 -11.69
CA GLU A 122 23.14 -9.26 -11.94
C GLU A 122 22.77 -7.92 -12.58
N VAL A 123 22.04 -7.95 -13.69
CA VAL A 123 21.46 -6.78 -14.37
C VAL A 123 19.93 -6.81 -14.25
N ALA A 124 19.27 -5.68 -14.55
CA ALA A 124 17.84 -5.63 -14.81
C ALA A 124 17.44 -6.50 -16.02
N TYR A 125 16.20 -7.02 -16.02
CA TYR A 125 15.68 -7.87 -17.09
C TYR A 125 15.69 -7.21 -18.48
N GLU A 126 15.60 -5.88 -18.54
CA GLU A 126 15.62 -5.06 -19.76
C GLU A 126 16.86 -5.32 -20.63
N TYR A 127 17.94 -5.85 -20.05
CA TYR A 127 19.17 -6.18 -20.76
C TYR A 127 19.15 -7.56 -21.44
N LEU A 128 18.03 -8.30 -21.44
CA LEU A 128 17.94 -9.65 -22.02
C LEU A 128 18.38 -9.72 -23.48
N GLU A 129 17.92 -8.76 -24.28
CA GLU A 129 18.24 -8.65 -25.70
C GLU A 129 19.53 -7.86 -25.96
N LEU A 130 20.22 -7.44 -24.89
CA LEU A 130 21.43 -6.64 -24.93
C LEU A 130 22.64 -7.44 -24.44
N ALA A 131 23.81 -6.82 -24.58
CA ALA A 131 25.02 -7.28 -23.94
C ALA A 131 25.08 -6.80 -22.48
N CYS A 132 25.71 -7.60 -21.62
CA CYS A 132 26.03 -7.22 -20.25
C CYS A 132 26.82 -5.90 -20.23
N PRO A 133 26.37 -4.87 -19.50
CA PRO A 133 26.97 -3.54 -19.53
C PRO A 133 28.39 -3.52 -18.92
N TRP A 134 28.79 -4.55 -18.17
CA TRP A 134 30.10 -4.61 -17.53
C TRP A 134 31.16 -5.38 -18.33
N CYS A 135 30.76 -6.36 -19.13
CA CYS A 135 31.71 -7.26 -19.80
C CYS A 135 31.39 -7.53 -21.27
N GLY A 136 30.30 -6.98 -21.81
CA GLY A 136 29.87 -7.17 -23.19
C GLY A 136 29.37 -8.58 -23.52
N THR A 137 29.28 -9.49 -22.55
CA THR A 137 28.76 -10.84 -22.80
C THR A 137 27.26 -10.80 -23.08
N SER A 138 26.81 -11.50 -24.12
CA SER A 138 25.38 -11.64 -24.43
C SER A 138 24.59 -12.21 -23.25
N LEU A 139 23.43 -11.62 -22.98
CA LEU A 139 22.53 -12.04 -21.90
C LEU A 139 21.36 -12.92 -22.39
N ALA A 140 21.30 -13.24 -23.68
CA ALA A 140 20.24 -14.07 -24.24
C ALA A 140 20.13 -15.47 -23.60
N ALA A 141 21.22 -15.98 -23.01
CA ALA A 141 21.28 -17.25 -22.29
C ALA A 141 21.47 -17.07 -20.76
N ALA A 142 21.28 -15.85 -20.24
CA ALA A 142 21.40 -15.57 -18.82
C ALA A 142 20.27 -16.23 -18.02
N ALA A 143 20.58 -16.72 -16.83
CA ALA A 143 19.57 -17.23 -15.90
C ALA A 143 18.85 -16.07 -15.21
N SER A 144 17.52 -16.16 -15.09
CA SER A 144 16.73 -15.22 -14.30
C SER A 144 17.09 -15.33 -12.82
N THR A 145 17.23 -14.19 -12.15
CA THR A 145 17.46 -14.08 -10.70
C THR A 145 16.46 -13.08 -10.09
N ILE A 146 16.30 -13.09 -8.78
CA ILE A 146 15.56 -12.06 -8.07
C ILE A 146 16.58 -11.04 -7.59
N LEU A 147 16.45 -9.78 -8.03
CA LEU A 147 17.30 -8.69 -7.57
C LEU A 147 16.93 -8.34 -6.12
N PRO A 148 17.92 -7.97 -5.29
CA PRO A 148 17.72 -7.59 -3.89
C PRO A 148 17.01 -6.23 -3.70
#